data_AF-A0A2V3PJD4-F1
#
_entry.id   AF-A0A2V3PJD4-F1
#
_cell.length_a   1.000
_cell.length_b   1.000
_cell.length_c   1.000
_cell.angle_alpha   90.00
_cell.angle_beta   90.00
_cell.angle_gamma   90.00
#
_symmetry.space_group_name_H-M   'P 1'
#
loop_
_entity.id
_entity.type
_entity.pdbx_description
1 polymer ?
#
loop_
_entity_poly.entity_id
_entity_poly.type
_entity_poly.pdbx_seq_one_letter_code
_entity_poly.pdbx_strand_id
1 'polypeptide(L)'
;MQIHRQILLFAILALLGYSKLNAQDGAANNISFEVKNFTQEGNSLHVDLDFDLKALNMSTREQLVLTPVIRNGNQELKLKPLIINGKIRHKVYLRQKEFGTLKDDNRDALEVVKAGKQKKQIVSYSTTLNFEDWMKQSSLYLDESHCPGCGKAANQYERLLAEKPTLEIEEVIIPYKYEPMFSFITPPADTIKIGNKQGSAYLKFHVGKSAIDPSLANNTIELDKIHTTLDILLNDKNITIKNISITGFASIEGTYAFNKRLSEQRAKSLNNYLQERYSLPENLFHIDWMGEDWDGLIKLIQDGNMDKKEEVLSIINSTDIFDGREKQLMQFDGGRPYRFMLNEYFPLLRRVNYLIEYRIPEYGLDESKKILKEHPDQLSRKELFILAESYGKGSNEFCELLIIAHSLYPQDETTKQNAAAAYAMRSNYAQAERLALQSANNGSALNNLGAIYLLQGKLEDAEKALSQAKQAGSQEASYNLNELNKIIKN
;
A
#
# COMPACT_ATOMS: atom_id res chain seq x y z
N MET A 1 -24.80 27.13 -33.95
CA MET A 1 -23.65 27.92 -33.44
C MET A 1 -22.48 26.98 -33.26
N GLN A 2 -21.62 26.91 -34.27
CA GLN A 2 -20.39 26.12 -34.28
C GLN A 2 -19.36 26.76 -33.37
N ILE A 3 -18.76 25.97 -32.47
CA ILE A 3 -17.56 26.36 -31.74
C ILE A 3 -16.43 25.47 -32.26
N HIS A 4 -15.58 26.03 -33.11
CA HIS A 4 -14.35 25.42 -33.57
C HIS A 4 -13.33 25.41 -32.42
N ARG A 5 -12.96 24.21 -31.97
CA ARG A 5 -11.85 23.98 -31.03
C ARG A 5 -10.58 23.82 -31.86
N GLN A 6 -9.68 24.80 -31.76
CA GLN A 6 -8.35 24.75 -32.35
C GLN A 6 -7.52 23.66 -31.66
N ILE A 7 -7.00 22.73 -32.44
CA ILE A 7 -6.02 21.72 -32.03
C ILE A 7 -4.63 22.34 -32.29
N LEU A 8 -3.91 22.66 -31.22
CA LEU A 8 -2.48 23.00 -31.27
C LEU A 8 -1.68 21.69 -31.33
N LEU A 9 -1.35 21.26 -32.55
CA LEU A 9 -0.36 20.23 -32.83
C LEU A 9 1.04 20.83 -32.63
N PHE A 10 1.69 20.54 -31.51
CA PHE A 10 3.13 20.74 -31.37
C PHE A 10 3.83 19.60 -32.13
N ALA A 11 4.14 19.85 -33.41
CA ALA A 11 5.09 19.04 -34.17
C ALA A 11 6.51 19.47 -33.77
N ILE A 12 7.10 18.75 -32.81
CA ILE A 12 8.54 18.84 -32.55
C ILE A 12 9.23 18.11 -33.70
N LEU A 13 9.63 18.87 -34.72
CA LEU A 13 10.63 18.42 -35.68
C LEU A 13 11.95 18.24 -34.92
N ALA A 14 12.30 17.00 -34.62
CA ALA A 14 13.67 16.60 -34.37
C ALA A 14 14.47 16.80 -35.68
N LEU A 15 14.84 18.06 -35.95
CA LEU A 15 15.96 18.38 -36.81
C LEU A 15 17.20 17.88 -36.09
N LEU A 16 17.57 16.62 -36.34
CA LEU A 16 18.95 16.16 -36.28
C LEU A 16 19.74 17.04 -37.26
N GLY A 17 20.11 18.23 -36.80
CA GLY A 17 21.03 19.12 -37.47
C GLY A 17 22.40 18.47 -37.45
N TYR A 18 22.65 17.56 -38.39
CA TYR A 18 24.00 17.33 -38.87
C TYR A 18 24.45 18.62 -39.55
N SER A 19 24.98 19.56 -38.78
CA SER A 19 25.74 20.69 -39.29
C SER A 19 27.05 20.15 -39.87
N LYS A 20 26.98 19.63 -41.11
CA LYS A 20 28.14 19.65 -42.00
C LYS A 20 28.38 21.11 -42.38
N LEU A 21 29.07 21.83 -41.51
CA LEU A 21 29.74 23.06 -41.90
C LEU A 21 30.80 22.67 -42.94
N ASN A 22 30.52 22.97 -44.21
CA ASN A 22 31.52 22.91 -45.26
C ASN A 22 32.60 23.95 -44.90
N ALA A 23 33.79 23.45 -44.58
CA ALA A 23 34.97 24.27 -44.35
C ALA A 23 35.23 25.15 -45.59
N GLN A 24 35.39 26.45 -45.37
CA GLN A 24 36.00 27.33 -46.37
C GLN A 24 37.49 26.96 -46.48
N ASP A 25 37.89 26.61 -47.70
CA ASP A 25 39.26 26.29 -48.10
C ASP A 25 40.22 27.46 -47.83
N GLY A 26 40.82 27.46 -46.65
CA GLY A 26 42.10 28.09 -46.36
C GLY A 26 43.20 27.03 -46.32
N ALA A 27 43.43 26.35 -47.44
CA ALA A 27 44.35 25.23 -47.56
C ALA A 27 45.81 25.68 -47.41
N ALA A 28 46.45 25.28 -46.31
CA ALA A 28 47.91 25.22 -46.26
C ALA A 28 48.45 23.79 -46.37
N ASN A 29 47.77 22.77 -45.81
CA ASN A 29 48.38 21.43 -45.69
C ASN A 29 47.42 20.24 -45.80
N ASN A 30 46.20 20.42 -46.32
CA ASN A 30 45.25 19.33 -46.61
C ASN A 30 45.02 18.36 -45.43
N ILE A 31 44.85 18.89 -44.21
CA ILE A 31 44.42 18.08 -43.05
C ILE A 31 42.94 18.32 -42.84
N SER A 32 42.15 17.24 -42.84
CA SER A 32 40.75 17.27 -42.42
C SER A 32 40.65 16.93 -40.93
N PHE A 33 39.60 17.42 -40.29
CA PHE A 33 39.29 17.12 -38.90
C PHE A 33 37.83 16.69 -38.75
N GLU A 34 37.54 16.02 -37.64
CA GLU A 34 36.20 15.72 -37.17
C GLU A 34 36.12 16.10 -35.69
N VAL A 35 35.13 16.93 -35.33
CA VAL A 35 34.82 17.22 -33.92
C VAL A 35 33.87 16.13 -33.44
N LYS A 36 34.37 15.22 -32.61
CA LYS A 36 33.56 14.16 -32.00
C LYS A 36 32.78 14.68 -30.81
N ASN A 37 33.40 15.55 -30.04
CA ASN A 37 32.83 16.06 -28.81
C ASN A 37 33.28 17.49 -28.55
N PHE A 38 32.31 18.36 -28.28
CA PHE A 38 32.51 19.68 -27.72
C PHE A 38 31.32 19.94 -26.78
N THR A 39 31.27 19.21 -25.68
CA THR A 39 30.06 19.08 -24.84
C THR A 39 30.36 19.44 -23.39
N GLN A 40 29.45 20.21 -22.79
CA GLN A 40 29.36 20.45 -21.37
C GLN A 40 28.59 19.30 -20.69
N GLU A 41 29.25 18.62 -19.76
CA GLU A 41 28.66 17.62 -18.85
C GLU A 41 28.87 18.12 -17.42
N GLY A 42 27.80 18.59 -16.77
CA GLY A 42 27.88 19.23 -15.45
C GLY A 42 28.85 20.42 -15.43
N ASN A 43 29.94 20.30 -14.66
CA ASN A 43 31.01 21.30 -14.53
C ASN A 43 32.25 21.00 -15.41
N SER A 44 32.14 20.06 -16.34
CA SER A 44 33.23 19.65 -17.23
C SER A 44 32.93 20.01 -18.68
N LEU A 45 33.97 20.36 -19.44
CA LEU A 45 33.94 20.53 -20.89
C LEU A 45 34.78 19.43 -21.53
N HIS A 46 34.16 18.61 -22.37
CA HIS A 46 34.83 17.55 -23.11
C HIS A 46 35.13 18.02 -24.52
N VAL A 47 36.40 17.89 -24.94
CA VAL A 47 36.86 18.25 -26.28
C VAL A 47 37.53 17.03 -26.90
N ASP A 48 36.86 16.42 -27.87
CA ASP A 48 37.36 15.26 -28.62
C ASP A 48 37.41 15.58 -30.12
N LEU A 49 38.60 15.47 -30.69
CA LEU A 49 38.89 15.77 -32.09
C LEU A 49 39.61 14.59 -32.74
N ASP A 50 39.30 14.30 -34.00
CA ASP A 50 40.10 13.41 -34.85
C ASP A 50 40.73 14.24 -35.97
N PHE A 51 42.04 14.14 -36.13
CA PHE A 51 42.76 14.74 -37.26
C PHE A 51 43.13 13.65 -38.28
N ASP A 52 42.60 13.73 -39.50
CA ASP A 52 42.98 12.84 -40.61
C ASP A 52 44.13 13.45 -41.41
N LEU A 53 45.29 12.81 -41.29
CA LEU A 53 46.54 13.22 -41.93
C LEU A 53 46.71 12.60 -43.33
N LYS A 54 45.69 11.94 -43.89
CA LYS A 54 45.75 11.25 -45.19
C LYS A 54 46.24 12.13 -46.33
N ALA A 55 45.80 13.38 -46.40
CA ALA A 55 46.17 14.31 -47.46
C ALA A 55 47.29 15.27 -47.04
N LEU A 56 47.87 15.09 -45.84
CA LEU A 56 48.94 15.93 -45.31
C LEU A 56 50.17 15.92 -46.23
N ASN A 57 50.48 17.09 -46.79
CA ASN A 57 51.70 17.29 -47.56
C ASN A 57 52.72 18.07 -46.73
N MET A 58 53.75 17.39 -46.23
CA MET A 58 54.75 17.99 -45.35
C MET A 58 56.14 17.43 -45.67
N SER A 59 57.16 18.30 -45.69
CA SER A 59 58.54 17.90 -45.92
C SER A 59 59.15 17.16 -44.73
N THR A 60 60.23 16.41 -44.96
CA THR A 60 60.85 15.62 -43.90
C THR A 60 61.43 16.45 -42.74
N ARG A 61 61.64 17.76 -42.92
CA ARG A 61 62.23 18.67 -41.91
C ARG A 61 61.21 19.58 -41.24
N GLU A 62 59.97 19.58 -41.71
CA GLU A 62 58.90 20.41 -41.18
C GLU A 62 58.30 19.88 -39.88
N GLN A 63 57.70 20.81 -39.15
CA GLN A 63 56.87 20.59 -37.98
C GLN A 63 55.59 21.39 -38.15
N LEU A 64 54.46 20.73 -37.88
CA LEU A 64 53.16 21.35 -37.76
C LEU A 64 52.72 21.28 -36.30
N VAL A 65 52.28 22.41 -35.76
CA VAL A 65 51.75 22.52 -34.40
C VAL A 65 50.27 22.87 -34.53
N LEU A 66 49.40 22.00 -34.01
CA LEU A 66 47.95 22.13 -34.01
C LEU A 66 47.52 22.46 -32.58
N THR A 67 47.10 23.69 -32.32
CA THR A 67 46.71 24.16 -30.99
C THR A 67 45.21 24.43 -30.98
N PRO A 68 44.38 23.56 -30.38
CA PRO A 68 42.98 23.89 -30.16
C PRO A 68 42.83 25.08 -29.20
N VAL A 69 41.90 25.97 -29.50
CA VAL A 69 41.69 27.21 -28.74
C VAL A 69 40.21 27.42 -28.50
N ILE A 70 39.81 27.59 -27.24
CA ILE A 70 38.43 27.94 -26.89
C ILE A 70 38.36 29.46 -26.75
N ARG A 71 37.47 30.13 -27.49
CA ARG A 71 37.38 31.59 -27.50
C ARG A 71 35.94 32.08 -27.37
N ASN A 72 35.74 33.11 -26.54
CA ASN A 72 34.50 33.89 -26.48
C ASN A 72 34.85 35.37 -26.28
N GLY A 73 34.66 36.20 -27.32
CA GLY A 73 35.02 37.62 -27.28
C GLY A 73 36.52 37.81 -26.95
N ASN A 74 36.80 38.47 -25.83
CA ASN A 74 38.17 38.74 -25.37
C ASN A 74 38.77 37.63 -24.49
N GLN A 75 38.00 36.60 -24.15
CA GLN A 75 38.48 35.47 -23.36
C GLN A 75 38.92 34.34 -24.28
N GLU A 76 40.11 33.84 -24.03
CA GLU A 76 40.74 32.77 -24.81
C GLU A 76 41.46 31.79 -23.89
N LEU A 77 41.29 30.50 -24.17
CA LEU A 77 42.03 29.41 -23.54
C LEU A 77 42.71 28.56 -24.62
N LYS A 78 44.04 28.65 -24.69
CA LYS A 78 44.86 27.78 -25.55
C LYS A 78 45.06 26.44 -24.88
N LEU A 79 44.68 25.36 -25.57
CA LEU A 79 44.86 24.00 -25.10
C LEU A 79 46.24 23.47 -25.47
N LYS A 80 46.65 22.35 -24.85
CA LYS A 80 47.94 21.74 -25.17
C LYS A 80 48.00 21.36 -26.66
N PRO A 81 49.08 21.69 -27.39
CA PRO A 81 49.14 21.45 -28.81
C PRO A 81 49.37 19.99 -29.16
N LEU A 82 48.85 19.55 -30.30
CA LEU A 82 49.24 18.33 -31.00
C LEU A 82 50.32 18.67 -32.03
N ILE A 83 51.46 17.99 -31.97
CA ILE A 83 52.58 18.26 -32.87
C ILE A 83 52.75 17.13 -33.87
N ILE A 84 52.84 17.48 -35.15
CA ILE A 84 53.08 16.54 -36.24
C ILE A 84 54.42 16.86 -36.88
N ASN A 85 55.36 15.92 -36.79
CA ASN A 85 56.72 16.08 -37.28
C ASN A 85 56.97 15.30 -38.57
N GLY A 86 57.69 15.91 -39.52
CA GLY A 86 58.30 15.22 -40.64
C GLY A 86 59.38 14.22 -40.19
N LYS A 87 59.78 13.30 -41.06
CA LYS A 87 60.68 12.17 -40.73
C LYS A 87 61.99 12.59 -40.03
N ILE A 88 62.70 13.58 -40.55
CA ILE A 88 63.97 14.06 -39.98
C ILE A 88 63.69 14.85 -38.70
N ARG A 89 62.66 15.71 -38.72
CA ARG A 89 62.28 16.52 -37.56
C ARG A 89 61.90 15.66 -36.36
N HIS A 90 61.17 14.57 -36.60
CA HIS A 90 60.79 13.62 -35.55
C HIS A 90 62.00 12.92 -34.94
N LYS A 91 63.04 12.60 -35.74
CA LYS A 91 64.31 12.07 -35.20
C LYS A 91 65.03 13.09 -34.31
N VAL A 92 65.01 14.37 -34.69
CA VAL A 92 65.57 15.46 -33.86
C VAL A 92 64.81 15.58 -32.55
N TYR A 93 63.47 15.54 -32.59
CA TYR A 93 62.63 15.53 -31.40
C TYR A 93 62.97 14.36 -30.47
N LEU A 94 63.01 13.12 -30.98
CA LEU A 94 63.35 11.94 -30.18
C LEU A 94 64.74 12.07 -29.55
N ARG A 95 65.73 12.56 -30.31
CA ARG A 95 67.07 12.83 -29.79
C ARG A 95 67.05 13.87 -28.67
N GLN A 96 66.38 15.00 -28.87
CA GLN A 96 66.28 16.06 -27.85
C GLN A 96 65.56 15.60 -26.59
N LYS A 97 64.55 14.73 -26.74
CA LYS A 97 63.83 14.10 -25.63
C LYS A 97 64.77 13.23 -24.78
N GLU A 98 65.54 12.34 -25.41
CA GLU A 98 66.52 11.49 -24.71
C GLU A 98 67.64 12.29 -24.02
N PHE A 99 68.10 13.39 -24.63
CA PHE A 99 69.13 14.24 -24.05
C PHE A 99 68.59 15.30 -23.08
N GLY A 100 67.28 15.36 -22.80
CA GLY A 100 66.69 16.36 -21.91
C GLY A 100 66.81 17.81 -22.39
N THR A 101 66.92 18.03 -23.71
CA THR A 101 67.16 19.35 -24.33
C THR A 101 65.95 19.86 -25.14
N LEU A 102 64.75 19.33 -24.86
CA LEU A 102 63.53 19.77 -25.53
C LEU A 102 63.24 21.25 -25.23
N LYS A 103 62.81 21.98 -26.26
CA LYS A 103 62.26 23.33 -26.15
C LYS A 103 60.83 23.30 -25.60
N ASP A 104 60.39 24.38 -24.96
CA ASP A 104 59.07 24.52 -24.31
C ASP A 104 57.90 24.07 -25.20
N ASP A 105 57.85 24.53 -26.44
CA ASP A 105 56.79 24.14 -27.39
C ASP A 105 56.65 22.62 -27.58
N ASN A 106 57.74 21.86 -27.50
CA ASN A 106 57.73 20.40 -27.61
C ASN A 106 57.56 19.68 -26.25
N ARG A 107 57.80 20.39 -25.14
CA ARG A 107 57.63 19.85 -23.78
C ARG A 107 56.16 19.88 -23.36
N ASP A 108 55.45 20.93 -23.74
CA ASP A 108 54.06 21.17 -23.29
C ASP A 108 53.01 20.63 -24.27
N ALA A 109 53.44 19.96 -25.35
CA ALA A 109 52.55 19.28 -26.29
C ALA A 109 51.78 18.14 -25.63
N LEU A 110 50.50 17.98 -25.99
CA LEU A 110 49.68 16.83 -25.58
C LEU A 110 50.29 15.55 -26.15
N GLU A 111 50.64 15.58 -27.43
CA GLU A 111 51.29 14.48 -28.13
C GLU A 111 52.18 14.99 -29.26
N VAL A 112 53.26 14.24 -29.57
CA VAL A 112 54.13 14.50 -30.71
C VAL A 112 54.17 13.28 -31.62
N VAL A 113 53.51 13.38 -32.76
CA VAL A 113 53.34 12.31 -33.74
C VAL A 113 54.27 12.52 -34.94
N LYS A 114 54.69 11.42 -35.57
CA LYS A 114 55.39 11.46 -36.86
C LYS A 114 54.38 11.33 -37.99
N ALA A 115 54.47 12.20 -38.99
CA ALA A 115 53.68 12.03 -40.22
C ALA A 115 54.04 10.70 -40.93
N GLY A 116 53.02 9.90 -41.17
CA GLY A 116 53.10 8.59 -41.82
C GLY A 116 53.14 8.68 -43.33
N LYS A 117 53.50 7.57 -43.99
CA LYS A 117 53.50 7.43 -45.46
C LYS A 117 52.25 6.71 -46.00
N GLN A 118 51.30 6.32 -45.15
CA GLN A 118 50.19 5.43 -45.52
C GLN A 118 48.89 6.19 -45.85
N LYS A 119 47.98 5.51 -46.57
CA LYS A 119 46.74 6.05 -47.15
C LYS A 119 45.66 6.51 -46.12
N LYS A 120 45.86 6.30 -44.82
CA LYS A 120 44.99 6.79 -43.74
C LYS A 120 45.76 6.82 -42.41
N GLN A 121 45.88 7.98 -41.78
CA GLN A 121 46.43 8.14 -40.44
C GLN A 121 45.55 9.13 -39.69
N ILE A 122 44.79 8.62 -38.73
CA ILE A 122 43.96 9.45 -37.84
C ILE A 122 44.70 9.60 -36.52
N VAL A 123 44.76 10.83 -36.01
CA VAL A 123 45.29 11.14 -34.67
C VAL A 123 44.14 11.69 -33.84
N SER A 124 43.77 10.98 -32.78
CA SER A 124 42.73 11.41 -31.85
C SER A 124 43.32 12.32 -30.77
N TYR A 125 42.61 13.40 -30.48
CA TYR A 125 42.92 14.38 -29.45
C TYR A 125 41.74 14.40 -28.48
N SER A 126 41.99 14.23 -27.20
CA SER A 126 40.96 14.25 -26.17
C SER A 126 41.46 15.01 -24.95
N THR A 127 40.65 15.92 -24.44
CA THR A 127 40.90 16.60 -23.17
C THR A 127 39.61 16.97 -22.46
N THR A 128 39.66 17.00 -21.13
CA THR A 128 38.58 17.48 -20.27
C THR A 128 39.06 18.70 -19.51
N LEU A 129 38.21 19.72 -19.43
CA LEU A 129 38.48 20.99 -18.77
C LEU A 129 37.39 21.28 -17.75
N ASN A 130 37.71 22.07 -16.73
CA ASN A 130 36.65 22.66 -15.91
C ASN A 130 35.90 23.69 -16.75
N PHE A 131 34.58 23.59 -16.74
CA PHE A 131 33.71 24.49 -17.49
C PHE A 131 33.51 25.80 -16.72
N GLU A 132 33.82 26.92 -17.37
CA GLU A 132 33.60 28.26 -16.83
C GLU A 132 32.43 28.94 -17.56
N ASP A 133 31.76 29.89 -16.90
CA ASP A 133 30.56 30.55 -17.45
C ASP A 133 30.78 31.19 -18.83
N TRP A 134 31.98 31.75 -19.07
CA TRP A 134 32.31 32.35 -20.36
C TRP A 134 32.40 31.32 -21.50
N MET A 135 32.60 30.03 -21.20
CA MET A 135 32.66 28.96 -22.19
C MET A 135 31.29 28.62 -22.78
N LYS A 136 30.17 28.99 -22.13
CA LYS A 136 28.79 28.75 -22.59
C LYS A 136 28.49 29.24 -24.01
N GLN A 137 29.14 30.32 -24.44
CA GLN A 137 28.99 30.89 -25.78
C GLN A 137 30.32 30.87 -26.54
N SER A 138 31.29 30.06 -26.10
CA SER A 138 32.58 29.95 -26.76
C SER A 138 32.51 29.14 -28.04
N SER A 139 33.47 29.37 -28.92
CA SER A 139 33.70 28.54 -30.10
C SER A 139 35.07 27.87 -29.98
N LEU A 140 35.18 26.67 -30.55
CA LEU A 140 36.42 25.93 -30.62
C LEU A 140 37.11 26.24 -31.95
N TYR A 141 38.31 26.79 -31.87
CA TYR A 141 39.19 27.10 -32.98
C TYR A 141 40.42 26.17 -32.98
N LEU A 142 41.15 26.18 -34.09
CA LEU A 142 42.43 25.52 -34.25
C LEU A 142 43.45 26.48 -34.82
N ASP A 143 44.44 26.84 -34.01
CA ASP A 143 45.63 27.58 -34.43
C ASP A 143 46.67 26.59 -35.00
N GLU A 144 47.01 26.75 -36.27
CA GLU A 144 47.98 25.93 -36.97
C GLU A 144 49.27 26.71 -37.22
N SER A 145 50.39 26.24 -36.69
CA SER A 145 51.69 26.88 -36.88
C SER A 145 52.68 25.98 -37.60
N HIS A 146 53.30 26.51 -38.64
CA HIS A 146 54.29 25.81 -39.47
C HIS A 146 55.71 26.23 -39.15
N CYS A 147 56.59 25.27 -38.87
CA CYS A 147 58.02 25.51 -38.75
C CYS A 147 58.80 24.71 -39.80
N PRO A 148 59.36 25.36 -40.84
CA PRO A 148 60.11 24.69 -41.91
C PRO A 148 61.49 24.12 -41.49
N GLY A 149 61.84 24.19 -40.19
CA GLY A 149 63.00 23.51 -39.62
C GLY A 149 64.13 24.42 -39.10
N CYS A 150 64.07 25.74 -39.32
CA CYS A 150 65.09 26.71 -38.87
C CYS A 150 64.72 27.50 -37.58
N GLY A 151 63.62 27.13 -36.92
CA GLY A 151 63.27 27.67 -35.59
C GLY A 151 62.46 28.98 -35.60
N LYS A 152 61.85 29.36 -36.73
CA LYS A 152 60.80 30.39 -36.79
C LYS A 152 59.52 29.80 -37.37
N ALA A 153 58.38 30.08 -36.74
CA ALA A 153 57.07 29.83 -37.34
C ALA A 153 56.94 30.70 -38.59
N ALA A 154 56.70 30.08 -39.74
CA ALA A 154 56.63 30.78 -41.03
C ALA A 154 55.21 31.28 -41.31
N ASN A 155 54.20 30.45 -41.03
CA ASN A 155 52.79 30.75 -41.28
C ASN A 155 51.93 30.29 -40.09
N GLN A 156 50.91 31.09 -39.76
CA GLN A 156 49.86 30.75 -38.80
C GLN A 156 48.50 30.83 -39.50
N TYR A 157 47.68 29.79 -39.33
CA TYR A 157 46.31 29.73 -39.84
C TYR A 157 45.36 29.42 -38.68
N GLU A 158 44.16 29.99 -38.72
CA GLU A 158 43.12 29.69 -37.73
C GLU A 158 41.93 29.06 -38.44
N ARG A 159 41.36 28.00 -37.85
CA ARG A 159 40.13 27.34 -38.34
C ARG A 159 39.10 27.23 -37.23
N LEU A 160 37.85 27.57 -37.52
CA LEU A 160 36.72 27.27 -36.65
C LEU A 160 36.37 25.78 -36.74
N LEU A 161 36.37 25.08 -35.62
CA LEU A 161 36.05 23.65 -35.52
C LEU A 161 34.60 23.41 -35.11
N ALA A 162 34.11 24.14 -34.10
CA ALA A 162 32.74 24.03 -33.59
C ALA A 162 32.27 25.34 -32.97
N GLU A 163 30.98 25.64 -33.11
CA GLU A 163 30.32 26.78 -32.47
C GLU A 163 29.50 26.31 -31.28
N LYS A 164 29.76 26.88 -30.09
CA LYS A 164 29.04 26.64 -28.82
C LYS A 164 29.11 25.18 -28.31
N PRO A 165 29.47 24.97 -27.04
CA PRO A 165 29.39 23.64 -26.46
C PRO A 165 27.95 23.11 -26.48
N THR A 166 27.76 21.84 -26.86
CA THR A 166 26.50 21.12 -26.63
C THR A 166 26.31 20.90 -25.14
N LEU A 167 25.07 20.92 -24.64
CA LEU A 167 24.78 20.59 -23.24
C LEU A 167 24.20 19.17 -23.21
N GLU A 168 24.85 18.26 -22.49
CA GLU A 168 24.28 16.94 -22.23
C GLU A 168 23.21 17.09 -21.15
N ILE A 169 21.94 17.11 -21.57
CA ILE A 169 20.80 17.09 -20.67
C ILE A 169 20.46 15.61 -20.47
N GLU A 170 20.77 15.06 -19.30
CA GLU A 170 20.15 13.79 -18.89
C GLU A 170 18.64 14.00 -18.84
N GLU A 171 17.89 13.39 -19.76
CA GLU A 171 16.43 13.35 -19.67
C GLU A 171 16.05 12.58 -18.41
N VAL A 172 15.69 13.31 -17.36
CA VAL A 172 15.05 12.74 -16.18
C VAL A 172 13.69 12.19 -16.62
N ILE A 173 13.59 10.87 -16.82
CA ILE A 173 12.30 10.19 -16.97
C ILE A 173 11.56 10.37 -15.64
N ILE A 174 10.67 11.36 -15.58
CA ILE A 174 9.74 11.50 -14.46
C ILE A 174 8.71 10.38 -14.63
N PRO A 175 8.66 9.36 -13.75
CA PRO A 175 7.67 8.31 -13.88
C PRO A 175 6.27 8.94 -13.82
N TYR A 176 5.43 8.60 -14.80
CA TYR A 176 4.04 9.08 -14.86
C TYR A 176 3.30 8.69 -13.58
N LYS A 177 3.08 9.66 -12.69
CA LYS A 177 2.36 9.44 -11.45
C LYS A 177 0.86 9.48 -11.73
N TYR A 178 0.16 8.38 -11.48
CA TYR A 178 -1.28 8.26 -11.60
C TYR A 178 -1.89 7.88 -10.25
N GLU A 179 -3.13 8.32 -10.03
CA GLU A 179 -3.91 8.04 -8.84
C GLU A 179 -5.25 7.43 -9.28
N PRO A 180 -5.42 6.10 -9.16
CA PRO A 180 -6.66 5.44 -9.54
C PRO A 180 -7.86 5.96 -8.74
N MET A 181 -9.01 6.07 -9.40
CA MET A 181 -10.28 6.39 -8.75
C MET A 181 -10.90 5.14 -8.14
N PHE A 182 -11.05 5.15 -6.81
CA PHE A 182 -11.80 4.14 -6.08
C PHE A 182 -13.28 4.50 -5.99
N SER A 183 -14.13 3.47 -6.02
CA SER A 183 -15.57 3.57 -5.80
C SER A 183 -15.90 3.25 -4.34
N PHE A 184 -16.70 4.10 -3.70
CA PHE A 184 -17.19 3.90 -2.33
C PHE A 184 -18.72 3.83 -2.34
N ILE A 185 -19.27 2.80 -1.71
CA ILE A 185 -20.72 2.59 -1.63
C ILE A 185 -21.20 3.00 -0.24
N THR A 186 -22.19 3.89 -0.18
CA THR A 186 -22.88 4.19 1.08
C THR A 186 -23.67 2.96 1.54
N PRO A 187 -23.44 2.43 2.75
CA PRO A 187 -24.23 1.33 3.28
C PRO A 187 -25.72 1.67 3.34
N PRO A 188 -26.62 0.69 3.16
CA PRO A 188 -28.05 0.92 3.30
C PRO A 188 -28.39 1.41 4.70
N ALA A 189 -29.53 2.10 4.85
CA ALA A 189 -30.02 2.47 6.17
C ALA A 189 -30.31 1.21 7.00
N ASP A 190 -29.81 1.19 8.22
CA ASP A 190 -30.13 0.14 9.18
C ASP A 190 -31.58 0.33 9.65
N THR A 191 -32.39 -0.73 9.61
CA THR A 191 -33.82 -0.63 9.95
C THR A 191 -34.04 -0.41 11.43
N ILE A 192 -33.30 -1.12 12.30
CA ILE A 192 -33.26 -0.96 13.76
C ILE A 192 -31.91 -1.50 14.26
N LYS A 193 -31.17 -0.72 15.06
CA LYS A 193 -29.99 -1.23 15.78
C LYS A 193 -30.42 -1.91 17.07
N ILE A 194 -30.17 -3.22 17.18
CA ILE A 194 -30.48 -4.03 18.36
C ILE A 194 -29.18 -4.58 18.93
N GLY A 195 -28.96 -4.36 20.21
CA GLY A 195 -27.89 -5.00 20.98
C GLY A 195 -28.45 -6.10 21.88
N ASN A 196 -27.57 -7.01 22.29
CA ASN A 196 -27.90 -8.04 23.27
C ASN A 196 -26.81 -8.13 24.36
N LYS A 197 -27.23 -8.44 25.58
CA LYS A 197 -26.36 -8.89 26.67
C LYS A 197 -26.94 -10.17 27.24
N GLN A 198 -26.11 -11.21 27.35
CA GLN A 198 -26.54 -12.51 27.86
C GLN A 198 -25.58 -13.03 28.91
N GLY A 199 -26.10 -13.90 29.79
CA GLY A 199 -25.31 -14.55 30.80
C GLY A 199 -26.07 -15.64 31.53
N SER A 200 -25.41 -16.26 32.51
CA SER A 200 -25.97 -17.27 33.38
C SER A 200 -25.72 -16.90 34.84
N ALA A 201 -26.72 -17.10 35.68
CA ALA A 201 -26.63 -16.92 37.13
C ALA A 201 -26.89 -18.25 37.87
N TYR A 202 -26.01 -18.59 38.80
CA TYR A 202 -26.04 -19.85 39.55
C TYR A 202 -26.61 -19.66 40.96
N LEU A 203 -27.88 -19.25 41.01
CA LEU A 203 -28.55 -18.90 42.26
C LEU A 203 -28.78 -20.13 43.15
N LYS A 204 -28.41 -20.00 44.43
CA LYS A 204 -28.69 -20.94 45.50
C LYS A 204 -30.04 -20.63 46.13
N PHE A 205 -30.73 -21.69 46.54
CA PHE A 205 -32.04 -21.60 47.17
C PHE A 205 -32.03 -22.45 48.44
N HIS A 206 -32.76 -22.02 49.47
CA HIS A 206 -33.04 -22.86 50.62
C HIS A 206 -33.80 -24.11 50.18
N VAL A 207 -33.57 -25.23 50.86
CA VAL A 207 -34.21 -26.52 50.51
C VAL A 207 -35.73 -26.36 50.50
N GLY A 208 -36.37 -26.80 49.41
CA GLY A 208 -37.83 -26.73 49.23
C GLY A 208 -38.39 -25.33 48.99
N LYS A 209 -37.55 -24.30 48.83
CA LYS A 209 -37.97 -22.92 48.53
C LYS A 209 -37.46 -22.48 47.16
N SER A 210 -38.18 -21.55 46.53
CA SER A 210 -37.76 -20.90 45.27
C SER A 210 -37.49 -19.40 45.42
N ALA A 211 -37.80 -18.81 46.58
CA ALA A 211 -37.54 -17.39 46.82
C ALA A 211 -36.02 -17.11 46.81
N ILE A 212 -35.62 -16.04 46.13
CA ILE A 212 -34.23 -15.59 46.09
C ILE A 212 -33.88 -14.94 47.43
N ASP A 213 -32.82 -15.44 48.05
CA ASP A 213 -32.17 -14.85 49.21
C ASP A 213 -30.80 -14.32 48.78
N PRO A 214 -30.61 -13.00 48.59
CA PRO A 214 -29.34 -12.45 48.14
C PRO A 214 -28.16 -12.78 49.05
N SER A 215 -28.41 -12.99 50.36
CA SER A 215 -27.39 -13.29 51.36
C SER A 215 -26.95 -14.75 51.38
N LEU A 216 -27.67 -15.63 50.67
CA LEU A 216 -27.38 -17.06 50.65
C LEU A 216 -26.19 -17.37 49.73
N ALA A 217 -25.12 -17.92 50.32
CA ALA A 217 -23.91 -18.34 49.61
C ALA A 217 -23.38 -17.22 48.69
N ASN A 218 -23.21 -17.49 47.39
CA ASN A 218 -22.68 -16.54 46.42
C ASN A 218 -23.78 -15.78 45.65
N ASN A 219 -25.03 -15.79 46.13
CA ASN A 219 -26.13 -15.16 45.40
C ASN A 219 -25.91 -13.68 45.13
N THR A 220 -25.32 -12.93 46.07
CA THR A 220 -24.97 -11.52 45.85
C THR A 220 -24.08 -11.38 44.60
N ILE A 221 -23.01 -12.19 44.50
CA ILE A 221 -22.08 -12.15 43.35
C ILE A 221 -22.78 -12.54 42.04
N GLU A 222 -23.64 -13.57 42.06
CA GLU A 222 -24.38 -14.00 40.86
C GLU A 222 -25.40 -12.97 40.41
N LEU A 223 -26.08 -12.31 41.34
CA LEU A 223 -27.03 -11.23 41.05
C LEU A 223 -26.31 -9.97 40.56
N ASP A 224 -25.15 -9.64 41.11
CA ASP A 224 -24.35 -8.48 40.72
C ASP A 224 -23.94 -8.50 39.24
N LYS A 225 -23.78 -9.69 38.63
CA LYS A 225 -23.54 -9.83 37.18
C LYS A 225 -24.71 -9.29 36.37
N ILE A 226 -25.93 -9.60 36.79
CA ILE A 226 -27.16 -9.12 36.16
C ILE A 226 -27.34 -7.63 36.47
N HIS A 227 -27.11 -7.22 37.71
CA HIS A 227 -27.22 -5.82 38.13
C HIS A 227 -26.31 -4.91 37.33
N THR A 228 -25.02 -5.26 37.23
CA THR A 228 -24.06 -4.49 36.43
C THR A 228 -24.54 -4.31 35.00
N THR A 229 -25.10 -5.36 34.40
CA THR A 229 -25.62 -5.31 33.03
C THR A 229 -26.83 -4.36 32.93
N LEU A 230 -27.82 -4.51 33.81
CA LEU A 230 -29.02 -3.67 33.82
C LEU A 230 -28.70 -2.22 34.18
N ASP A 231 -27.83 -1.97 35.16
CA ASP A 231 -27.44 -0.64 35.60
C ASP A 231 -26.75 0.12 34.46
N ILE A 232 -25.87 -0.52 33.69
CA ILE A 232 -25.25 0.08 32.49
C ILE A 232 -26.33 0.46 31.47
N LEU A 233 -27.24 -0.46 31.15
CA LEU A 233 -28.26 -0.25 30.11
C LEU A 233 -29.33 0.76 30.52
N LEU A 234 -29.70 0.80 31.80
CA LEU A 234 -30.73 1.72 32.31
C LEU A 234 -30.20 3.13 32.57
N ASN A 235 -28.90 3.27 32.86
CA ASN A 235 -28.27 4.59 33.02
C ASN A 235 -27.89 5.23 31.68
N ASP A 236 -27.81 4.44 30.60
CA ASP A 236 -27.63 4.96 29.25
C ASP A 236 -28.95 5.52 28.71
N LYS A 237 -29.05 6.87 28.68
CA LYS A 237 -30.24 7.60 28.21
C LYS A 237 -30.55 7.38 26.73
N ASN A 238 -29.59 6.90 25.96
CA ASN A 238 -29.73 6.67 24.53
C ASN A 238 -30.36 5.30 24.25
N ILE A 239 -30.19 4.34 25.16
CA ILE A 239 -30.64 2.96 24.99
C ILE A 239 -32.07 2.75 25.51
N THR A 240 -32.80 1.82 24.89
CA THR A 240 -34.10 1.37 25.41
C THR A 240 -34.17 -0.14 25.45
N ILE A 241 -34.30 -0.73 26.65
CA ILE A 241 -34.54 -2.17 26.81
C ILE A 241 -35.86 -2.55 26.14
N LYS A 242 -35.85 -3.64 25.36
CA LYS A 242 -37.00 -4.16 24.62
C LYS A 242 -37.52 -5.47 25.17
N ASN A 243 -36.63 -6.36 25.60
CA ASN A 243 -37.00 -7.66 26.11
C ASN A 243 -35.93 -8.18 27.08
N ILE A 244 -36.36 -8.87 28.12
CA ILE A 244 -35.54 -9.56 29.11
C ILE A 244 -36.06 -11.00 29.18
N SER A 245 -35.39 -11.89 28.45
CA SER A 245 -35.68 -13.31 28.49
C SER A 245 -34.96 -13.96 29.66
N ILE A 246 -35.67 -14.79 30.43
CA ILE A 246 -35.15 -15.53 31.58
C ILE A 246 -35.52 -17.00 31.40
N THR A 247 -34.52 -17.87 31.23
CA THR A 247 -34.72 -19.31 31.06
C THR A 247 -34.18 -20.08 32.26
N GLY A 248 -35.06 -20.78 32.97
CA GLY A 248 -34.68 -21.58 34.13
C GLY A 248 -34.26 -23.01 33.78
N PHE A 249 -33.28 -23.52 34.53
CA PHE A 249 -32.78 -24.88 34.42
C PHE A 249 -32.74 -25.58 35.79
N ALA A 250 -32.88 -26.90 35.74
CA ALA A 250 -32.78 -27.81 36.84
C ALA A 250 -31.71 -28.86 36.56
N SER A 251 -31.28 -29.51 37.63
CA SER A 251 -30.32 -30.59 37.54
C SER A 251 -31.02 -31.91 37.22
N ILE A 252 -30.24 -32.93 36.89
CA ILE A 252 -30.69 -34.22 36.37
C ILE A 252 -30.73 -35.23 37.53
N GLU A 253 -31.39 -34.84 38.62
CA GLU A 253 -31.70 -35.75 39.72
C GLU A 253 -33.14 -35.58 40.18
N GLY A 254 -33.79 -36.68 40.56
CA GLY A 254 -35.19 -36.67 40.97
C GLY A 254 -36.13 -36.88 39.78
N THR A 255 -37.40 -36.49 39.91
CA THR A 255 -38.37 -36.73 38.83
C THR A 255 -38.37 -35.57 37.84
N TYR A 256 -38.51 -35.89 36.55
CA TYR A 256 -38.65 -34.89 35.50
C TYR A 256 -39.73 -33.82 35.81
N ALA A 257 -40.89 -34.24 36.32
CA ALA A 257 -41.97 -33.33 36.69
C ALA A 257 -41.56 -32.35 37.82
N PHE A 258 -40.79 -32.83 38.79
CA PHE A 258 -40.25 -31.99 39.85
C PHE A 258 -39.21 -31.00 39.32
N ASN A 259 -38.28 -31.47 38.48
CA ASN A 259 -37.24 -30.63 37.89
C ASN A 259 -37.84 -29.55 36.97
N LYS A 260 -38.85 -29.89 36.17
CA LYS A 260 -39.59 -28.94 35.33
C LYS A 260 -40.27 -27.85 36.15
N ARG A 261 -40.91 -28.20 37.27
CA ARG A 261 -41.51 -27.23 38.20
C ARG A 261 -40.44 -26.36 38.86
N LEU A 262 -39.31 -26.94 39.25
CA LEU A 262 -38.24 -26.21 39.93
C LEU A 262 -37.58 -25.19 39.00
N SER A 263 -37.31 -25.55 37.74
CA SER A 263 -36.79 -24.62 36.74
C SER A 263 -37.76 -23.46 36.49
N GLU A 264 -39.06 -23.73 36.40
CA GLU A 264 -40.10 -22.71 36.24
C GLU A 264 -40.11 -21.73 37.42
N GLN A 265 -40.13 -22.27 38.64
CA GLN A 265 -40.17 -21.46 39.85
C GLN A 265 -38.92 -20.58 39.98
N ARG A 266 -37.73 -21.09 39.64
CA ARG A 266 -36.48 -20.30 39.67
C ARG A 266 -36.50 -19.15 38.68
N ALA A 267 -36.95 -19.39 37.44
CA ALA A 267 -37.07 -18.35 36.43
C ALA A 267 -38.05 -17.25 36.87
N LYS A 268 -39.24 -17.65 37.38
CA LYS A 268 -40.23 -16.72 37.93
C LYS A 268 -39.71 -15.94 39.13
N SER A 269 -38.96 -16.57 40.03
CA SER A 269 -38.40 -15.89 41.19
C SER A 269 -37.34 -14.86 40.80
N LEU A 270 -36.50 -15.13 39.80
CA LEU A 270 -35.57 -14.14 39.26
C LEU A 270 -36.30 -12.99 38.56
N ASN A 271 -37.31 -13.30 37.75
CA ASN A 271 -38.16 -12.27 37.14
C ASN A 271 -38.73 -11.30 38.18
N ASN A 272 -39.40 -11.84 39.22
CA ASN A 272 -40.02 -11.01 40.25
C ASN A 272 -38.99 -10.16 40.99
N TYR A 273 -37.84 -10.76 41.34
CA TYR A 273 -36.74 -10.04 41.98
C TYR A 273 -36.24 -8.86 41.14
N LEU A 274 -36.06 -9.03 39.84
CA LEU A 274 -35.59 -7.97 38.95
C LEU A 274 -36.68 -6.92 38.70
N GLN A 275 -37.94 -7.33 38.51
CA GLN A 275 -39.08 -6.43 38.37
C GLN A 275 -39.22 -5.51 39.59
N GLU A 276 -39.19 -6.08 40.80
CA GLU A 276 -39.32 -5.31 42.04
C GLU A 276 -38.14 -4.36 42.24
N ARG A 277 -36.90 -4.85 42.08
CA ARG A 277 -35.70 -4.04 42.34
C ARG A 277 -35.57 -2.86 41.36
N TYR A 278 -35.86 -3.08 40.09
CA TYR A 278 -35.68 -2.07 39.05
C TYR A 278 -36.96 -1.36 38.64
N SER A 279 -38.11 -1.73 39.22
CA SER A 279 -39.42 -1.20 38.83
C SER A 279 -39.69 -1.35 37.32
N LEU A 280 -39.23 -2.46 36.74
CA LEU A 280 -39.36 -2.73 35.31
C LEU A 280 -40.78 -3.24 34.99
N PRO A 281 -41.39 -2.79 33.89
CA PRO A 281 -42.74 -3.22 33.54
C PRO A 281 -42.76 -4.69 33.10
N GLU A 282 -43.84 -5.39 33.47
CA GLU A 282 -44.00 -6.84 33.27
C GLU A 282 -43.86 -7.26 31.81
N ASN A 283 -44.32 -6.41 30.87
CA ASN A 283 -44.30 -6.69 29.45
C ASN A 283 -42.89 -6.73 28.82
N LEU A 284 -41.84 -6.33 29.56
CA LEU A 284 -40.46 -6.52 29.12
C LEU A 284 -39.97 -7.93 29.35
N PHE A 285 -40.61 -8.73 30.19
CA PHE A 285 -40.08 -10.03 30.59
C PHE A 285 -40.71 -11.17 29.81
N HIS A 286 -39.85 -12.08 29.35
CA HIS A 286 -40.24 -13.35 28.77
C HIS A 286 -39.63 -14.48 29.60
N ILE A 287 -40.47 -15.35 30.16
CA ILE A 287 -40.05 -16.39 31.10
C ILE A 287 -40.21 -17.76 30.45
N ASP A 288 -39.09 -18.49 30.36
CA ASP A 288 -39.04 -19.86 29.87
C ASP A 288 -38.41 -20.80 30.90
N TRP A 289 -38.64 -22.11 30.74
CA TRP A 289 -38.03 -23.13 31.58
C TRP A 289 -37.90 -24.47 30.85
N MET A 290 -36.72 -25.06 30.97
CA MET A 290 -36.39 -26.30 30.24
C MET A 290 -36.49 -27.56 31.09
N GLY A 291 -36.61 -27.45 32.42
CA GLY A 291 -36.44 -28.59 33.31
C GLY A 291 -34.98 -29.00 33.38
N GLU A 292 -34.71 -30.28 33.16
CA GLU A 292 -33.38 -30.87 33.22
C GLU A 292 -32.46 -30.35 32.11
N ASP A 293 -31.30 -29.81 32.48
CA ASP A 293 -30.32 -29.23 31.54
C ASP A 293 -29.41 -30.29 30.91
N TRP A 294 -29.99 -31.14 30.07
CA TRP A 294 -29.25 -32.20 29.36
C TRP A 294 -28.17 -31.63 28.42
N ASP A 295 -28.45 -30.53 27.72
CA ASP A 295 -27.48 -29.86 26.84
C ASP A 295 -26.31 -29.28 27.65
N GLY A 296 -26.61 -28.66 28.80
CA GLY A 296 -25.61 -28.20 29.75
C GLY A 296 -24.74 -29.35 30.29
N LEU A 297 -25.33 -30.51 30.59
CA LEU A 297 -24.58 -31.69 31.03
C LEU A 297 -23.65 -32.20 29.93
N ILE A 298 -24.14 -32.32 28.68
CA ILE A 298 -23.33 -32.75 27.54
C ILE A 298 -22.10 -31.85 27.40
N LYS A 299 -22.30 -30.52 27.48
CA LYS A 299 -21.20 -29.56 27.40
C LYS A 299 -20.19 -29.72 28.54
N LEU A 300 -20.66 -29.87 29.79
CA LEU A 300 -19.77 -30.09 30.94
C LEU A 300 -18.95 -31.37 30.81
N ILE A 301 -19.55 -32.45 30.29
CA ILE A 301 -18.84 -33.71 30.05
C ILE A 301 -17.82 -33.54 28.91
N GLN A 302 -18.20 -32.87 27.82
CA GLN A 302 -17.33 -32.60 26.66
C GLN A 302 -16.13 -31.71 27.01
N ASP A 303 -16.31 -30.70 27.84
CA ASP A 303 -15.24 -29.79 28.24
C ASP A 303 -14.42 -30.33 29.42
N GLY A 304 -15.03 -31.18 30.25
CA GLY A 304 -14.46 -31.71 31.47
C GLY A 304 -13.62 -32.98 31.31
N ASN A 305 -12.89 -33.31 32.39
CA ASN A 305 -12.15 -34.56 32.54
C ASN A 305 -12.93 -35.51 33.46
N MET A 306 -13.44 -36.60 32.89
CA MET A 306 -14.26 -37.58 33.57
C MET A 306 -13.91 -38.98 33.04
N ASP A 307 -13.82 -39.95 33.94
CA ASP A 307 -13.73 -41.36 33.55
C ASP A 307 -14.99 -41.80 32.79
N LYS A 308 -14.80 -42.57 31.71
CA LYS A 308 -15.90 -43.11 30.89
C LYS A 308 -16.78 -42.07 30.20
N LYS A 309 -16.18 -40.91 29.90
CA LYS A 309 -16.80 -39.78 29.21
C LYS A 309 -17.50 -40.18 27.91
N GLU A 310 -16.82 -40.90 27.03
CA GLU A 310 -17.35 -41.28 25.71
C GLU A 310 -18.55 -42.21 25.85
N GLU A 311 -18.49 -43.18 26.76
CA GLU A 311 -19.59 -44.11 27.02
C GLU A 311 -20.79 -43.41 27.66
N VAL A 312 -20.57 -42.47 28.60
CA VAL A 312 -21.63 -41.66 29.19
C VAL A 312 -22.33 -40.80 28.12
N LEU A 313 -21.56 -40.13 27.26
CA LEU A 313 -22.11 -39.36 26.13
C LEU A 313 -22.89 -40.26 25.16
N SER A 314 -22.41 -41.47 24.91
CA SER A 314 -23.13 -42.44 24.08
C SER A 314 -24.50 -42.78 24.68
N ILE A 315 -24.58 -43.05 25.99
CA ILE A 315 -25.85 -43.34 26.68
C ILE A 315 -26.81 -42.16 26.54
N ILE A 316 -26.34 -40.93 26.77
CA ILE A 316 -27.16 -39.72 26.65
C ILE A 316 -27.72 -39.56 25.23
N ASN A 317 -26.91 -39.83 24.21
CA ASN A 317 -27.31 -39.69 22.81
C ASN A 317 -28.22 -40.81 22.31
N SER A 318 -28.08 -42.03 22.86
CA SER A 318 -28.80 -43.22 22.37
C SER A 318 -30.12 -43.52 23.09
N THR A 319 -30.43 -42.80 24.17
CA THR A 319 -31.60 -43.09 25.01
C THR A 319 -32.43 -41.84 25.19
N ASP A 320 -33.74 -41.92 24.96
CA ASP A 320 -34.65 -40.78 25.19
C ASP A 320 -34.71 -40.43 26.70
N ILE A 321 -34.96 -39.16 27.02
CA ILE A 321 -35.09 -38.68 28.40
C ILE A 321 -36.16 -39.49 29.16
N PHE A 322 -37.28 -39.79 28.50
CA PHE A 322 -38.41 -40.51 29.10
C PHE A 322 -38.26 -42.04 29.07
N ASP A 323 -37.28 -42.56 28.31
CA ASP A 323 -37.00 -43.99 28.18
C ASP A 323 -35.99 -44.50 29.22
N GLY A 324 -35.78 -43.74 30.30
CA GLY A 324 -34.95 -44.15 31.43
C GLY A 324 -33.46 -43.85 31.27
N ARG A 325 -33.09 -42.83 30.50
CA ARG A 325 -31.71 -42.33 30.35
C ARG A 325 -30.99 -42.18 31.69
N GLU A 326 -31.59 -41.50 32.66
CA GLU A 326 -31.00 -41.31 34.00
C GLU A 326 -30.74 -42.66 34.70
N LYS A 327 -31.71 -43.58 34.64
CA LYS A 327 -31.58 -44.92 35.25
C LYS A 327 -30.43 -45.71 34.62
N GLN A 328 -30.24 -45.62 33.31
CA GLN A 328 -29.10 -46.27 32.65
C GLN A 328 -27.77 -45.69 33.13
N LEU A 329 -27.66 -44.37 33.27
CA LEU A 329 -26.48 -43.72 33.82
C LEU A 329 -26.21 -44.14 35.28
N MET A 330 -27.24 -44.25 36.11
CA MET A 330 -27.12 -44.71 37.51
C MET A 330 -26.60 -46.15 37.62
N GLN A 331 -26.92 -47.02 36.64
CA GLN A 331 -26.53 -48.43 36.63
C GLN A 331 -25.17 -48.66 35.96
N PHE A 332 -24.81 -47.81 35.00
CA PHE A 332 -23.59 -47.93 34.21
C PHE A 332 -22.32 -47.87 35.08
N ASP A 333 -21.42 -48.83 34.86
CA ASP A 333 -20.14 -48.96 35.59
C ASP A 333 -20.30 -48.88 37.13
N GLY A 334 -21.35 -49.56 37.63
CA GLY A 334 -21.72 -49.58 39.04
C GLY A 334 -22.20 -48.23 39.57
N GLY A 335 -22.49 -47.25 38.70
CA GLY A 335 -22.92 -45.89 39.00
C GLY A 335 -21.78 -44.90 39.27
N ARG A 336 -20.51 -45.27 39.02
CA ARG A 336 -19.36 -44.40 39.36
C ARG A 336 -19.40 -43.09 38.57
N PRO A 337 -19.64 -43.09 37.24
CA PRO A 337 -19.73 -41.84 36.49
C PRO A 337 -20.93 -40.99 36.94
N TYR A 338 -22.09 -41.60 37.21
CA TYR A 338 -23.26 -40.86 37.71
C TYR A 338 -22.98 -40.15 39.04
N ARG A 339 -22.35 -40.81 40.01
CA ARG A 339 -21.99 -40.18 41.29
C ARG A 339 -20.99 -39.05 41.14
N PHE A 340 -20.05 -39.16 40.20
CA PHE A 340 -19.18 -38.05 39.84
C PHE A 340 -19.99 -36.87 39.28
N MET A 341 -20.84 -37.11 38.28
CA MET A 341 -21.68 -36.03 37.70
C MET A 341 -22.57 -35.40 38.75
N LEU A 342 -23.17 -36.20 39.64
CA LEU A 342 -24.02 -35.75 40.74
C LEU A 342 -23.30 -34.75 41.67
N ASN A 343 -22.01 -34.96 41.93
CA ASN A 343 -21.22 -34.13 42.83
C ASN A 343 -20.58 -32.93 42.12
N GLU A 344 -20.07 -33.12 40.90
CA GLU A 344 -19.24 -32.13 40.22
C GLU A 344 -20.01 -31.31 39.17
N TYR A 345 -20.93 -31.92 38.42
CA TYR A 345 -21.59 -31.29 37.26
C TYR A 345 -23.03 -30.86 37.53
N PHE A 346 -23.83 -31.71 38.15
CA PHE A 346 -25.24 -31.46 38.46
C PHE A 346 -25.45 -30.17 39.26
N PRO A 347 -24.60 -29.80 40.24
CA PRO A 347 -24.70 -28.51 40.90
C PRO A 347 -24.55 -27.29 39.98
N LEU A 348 -23.83 -27.43 38.86
CA LEU A 348 -23.63 -26.40 37.83
C LEU A 348 -24.81 -26.33 36.84
N LEU A 349 -25.67 -27.34 36.78
CA LEU A 349 -26.88 -27.30 35.92
C LEU A 349 -28.00 -26.45 36.53
N ARG A 350 -27.93 -26.19 37.83
CA ARG A 350 -28.90 -25.38 38.57
C ARG A 350 -28.64 -23.90 38.32
N ARG A 351 -29.05 -23.42 37.14
CA ARG A 351 -28.83 -22.04 36.68
C ARG A 351 -30.06 -21.40 36.09
N VAL A 352 -29.99 -20.10 35.93
CA VAL A 352 -30.92 -19.32 35.11
C VAL A 352 -30.11 -18.57 34.07
N ASN A 353 -30.50 -18.66 32.81
CA ASN A 353 -29.93 -17.87 31.74
C ASN A 353 -30.77 -16.61 31.55
N TYR A 354 -30.11 -15.49 31.25
CA TYR A 354 -30.78 -14.25 30.89
C TYR A 354 -30.26 -13.73 29.55
N LEU A 355 -31.15 -13.10 28.78
CA LEU A 355 -30.87 -12.38 27.55
C LEU A 355 -31.62 -11.05 27.60
N ILE A 356 -30.88 -9.95 27.59
CA ILE A 356 -31.43 -8.59 27.56
C ILE A 356 -31.22 -8.03 26.16
N GLU A 357 -32.31 -7.79 25.45
CA GLU A 357 -32.32 -7.16 24.14
C GLU A 357 -32.69 -5.68 24.29
N TYR A 358 -31.95 -4.82 23.63
CA TYR A 358 -32.14 -3.37 23.72
C TYR A 358 -31.97 -2.70 22.37
N ARG A 359 -32.70 -1.60 22.17
CA ARG A 359 -32.59 -0.74 21.00
C ARG A 359 -31.53 0.32 21.23
N ILE A 360 -30.66 0.47 20.24
CA ILE A 360 -29.66 1.54 20.14
C ILE A 360 -30.23 2.60 19.18
N PRO A 361 -30.16 3.90 19.50
CA PRO A 361 -30.71 4.95 18.65
C PRO A 361 -29.75 5.25 17.50
N GLU A 362 -30.25 5.92 16.46
CA GLU A 362 -29.37 6.48 15.45
C GLU A 362 -28.64 7.70 15.99
N TYR A 363 -27.36 7.82 15.70
CA TYR A 363 -26.50 8.89 16.17
C TYR A 363 -26.25 9.90 15.05
N GLY A 364 -26.35 11.18 15.40
CA GLY A 364 -25.89 12.26 14.53
C GLY A 364 -24.36 12.25 14.38
N LEU A 365 -23.84 13.12 13.52
CA LEU A 365 -22.40 13.18 13.22
C LEU A 365 -21.53 13.51 14.44
N ASP A 366 -21.91 14.51 15.24
CA ASP A 366 -21.14 14.91 16.43
C ASP A 366 -21.22 13.89 17.57
N GLU A 367 -22.36 13.20 17.69
CA GLU A 367 -22.54 12.11 18.65
C GLU A 367 -21.75 10.87 18.21
N SER A 368 -21.76 10.55 16.92
CA SER A 368 -20.99 9.43 16.35
C SER A 368 -19.50 9.55 16.66
N LYS A 369 -18.94 10.77 16.67
CA LYS A 369 -17.53 11.01 17.09
C LYS A 369 -17.24 10.62 18.53
N LYS A 370 -18.21 10.77 19.43
CA LYS A 370 -18.08 10.40 20.85
C LYS A 370 -18.23 8.90 21.00
N ILE A 371 -19.31 8.35 20.44
CA ILE A 371 -19.61 6.91 20.49
C ILE A 371 -18.49 6.08 19.86
N LEU A 372 -17.86 6.54 18.77
CA LEU A 372 -16.69 5.87 18.18
C LEU A 372 -15.56 5.61 19.19
N LYS A 373 -15.35 6.50 20.16
CA LYS A 373 -14.28 6.39 21.16
C LYS A 373 -14.65 5.49 22.33
N GLU A 374 -15.92 5.48 22.71
CA GLU A 374 -16.40 4.80 23.91
C GLU A 374 -16.97 3.41 23.59
N HIS A 375 -17.84 3.34 22.59
CA HIS A 375 -18.61 2.16 22.20
C HIS A 375 -18.78 2.07 20.66
N PRO A 376 -17.70 1.88 19.88
CA PRO A 376 -17.76 1.87 18.42
C PRO A 376 -18.70 0.78 17.86
N ASP A 377 -18.94 -0.29 18.61
CA ASP A 377 -19.89 -1.37 18.30
C ASP A 377 -21.35 -0.92 18.27
N GLN A 378 -21.67 0.26 18.83
CA GLN A 378 -22.99 0.86 18.74
C GLN A 378 -23.22 1.68 17.46
N LEU A 379 -22.16 1.96 16.69
CA LEU A 379 -22.26 2.70 15.44
C LEU A 379 -22.62 1.80 14.28
N SER A 380 -23.68 2.20 13.57
CA SER A 380 -24.14 1.57 12.35
C SER A 380 -23.11 1.66 11.22
N ARG A 381 -23.20 0.74 10.25
CA ARG A 381 -22.39 0.79 9.00
C ARG A 381 -22.52 2.15 8.31
N LYS A 382 -23.74 2.68 8.25
CA LYS A 382 -24.06 3.97 7.63
C LYS A 382 -23.54 5.14 8.46
N GLU A 383 -23.67 5.10 9.78
CA GLU A 383 -23.14 6.15 10.67
C GLU A 383 -21.61 6.25 10.56
N LEU A 384 -20.91 5.11 10.55
CA LEU A 384 -19.46 5.05 10.33
C LEU A 384 -19.08 5.62 8.96
N PHE A 385 -19.84 5.30 7.91
CA PHE A 385 -19.59 5.82 6.56
C PHE A 385 -19.81 7.34 6.48
N ILE A 386 -20.91 7.85 7.03
CA ILE A 386 -21.21 9.30 7.06
C ILE A 386 -20.15 10.03 7.88
N LEU A 387 -19.75 9.46 9.02
CA LEU A 387 -18.67 10.01 9.84
C LEU A 387 -17.36 10.02 9.05
N ALA A 388 -17.03 8.96 8.33
CA ALA A 388 -15.87 8.90 7.45
C ALA A 388 -15.91 10.02 6.39
N GLU A 389 -17.02 10.13 5.66
CA GLU A 389 -17.21 11.16 4.63
C GLU A 389 -17.01 12.58 5.17
N SER A 390 -17.34 12.82 6.44
CA SER A 390 -17.14 14.13 7.09
C SER A 390 -15.68 14.57 7.21
N TYR A 391 -14.74 13.62 7.14
CA TYR A 391 -13.30 13.87 7.10
C TYR A 391 -12.75 14.03 5.66
N GLY A 392 -13.61 13.97 4.64
CA GLY A 392 -13.25 14.07 3.24
C GLY A 392 -12.86 12.73 2.62
N LYS A 393 -13.46 12.40 1.46
CA LYS A 393 -13.19 11.13 0.76
C LYS A 393 -11.70 10.98 0.44
N GLY A 394 -11.15 9.85 0.83
CA GLY A 394 -9.75 9.51 0.59
C GLY A 394 -8.75 10.05 1.61
N SER A 395 -9.18 10.78 2.65
CA SER A 395 -8.30 11.13 3.77
C SER A 395 -7.90 9.89 4.58
N ASN A 396 -6.88 10.05 5.44
CA ASN A 396 -6.43 8.96 6.31
C ASN A 396 -7.55 8.53 7.28
N GLU A 397 -8.27 9.51 7.84
CA GLU A 397 -9.38 9.32 8.76
C GLU A 397 -10.56 8.63 8.06
N PHE A 398 -10.85 9.02 6.81
CA PHE A 398 -11.85 8.35 5.98
C PHE A 398 -11.50 6.86 5.81
N CYS A 399 -10.25 6.56 5.43
CA CYS A 399 -9.81 5.18 5.23
C CYS A 399 -9.82 4.37 6.53
N GLU A 400 -9.39 4.97 7.65
CA GLU A 400 -9.39 4.32 8.96
C GLU A 400 -10.80 3.93 9.41
N LEU A 401 -11.78 4.82 9.25
CA LEU A 401 -13.17 4.53 9.62
C LEU A 401 -13.80 3.43 8.77
N LEU A 402 -13.48 3.34 7.47
CA LEU A 402 -13.93 2.22 6.65
C LEU A 402 -13.32 0.89 7.08
N ILE A 403 -12.06 0.90 7.53
CA ILE A 403 -11.41 -0.30 8.09
C ILE A 403 -12.04 -0.70 9.42
N ILE A 404 -12.35 0.27 10.30
CA ILE A 404 -13.10 0.02 11.55
C ILE A 404 -14.48 -0.57 11.24
N ALA A 405 -15.21 -0.02 10.27
CA ALA A 405 -16.51 -0.54 9.86
C ALA A 405 -16.43 -1.99 9.41
N HIS A 406 -15.42 -2.38 8.63
CA HIS A 406 -15.22 -3.78 8.26
C HIS A 406 -14.85 -4.66 9.47
N SER A 407 -14.09 -4.15 10.44
CA SER A 407 -13.78 -4.90 11.67
C SER A 407 -15.02 -5.18 12.51
N LEU A 408 -15.97 -4.25 12.56
CA LEU A 408 -17.23 -4.40 13.31
C LEU A 408 -18.25 -5.25 12.55
N TYR A 409 -18.22 -5.20 11.22
CA TYR A 409 -19.18 -5.87 10.32
C TYR A 409 -18.47 -6.75 9.28
N PRO A 410 -17.67 -7.75 9.67
CA PRO A 410 -16.79 -8.48 8.75
C PRO A 410 -17.54 -9.27 7.66
N GLN A 411 -18.81 -9.62 7.90
CA GLN A 411 -19.67 -10.35 6.98
C GLN A 411 -20.47 -9.43 6.04
N ASP A 412 -20.42 -8.11 6.23
CA ASP A 412 -21.13 -7.16 5.38
C ASP A 412 -20.33 -6.86 4.10
N GLU A 413 -20.93 -7.15 2.94
CA GLU A 413 -20.25 -6.98 1.64
C GLU A 413 -19.88 -5.52 1.34
N THR A 414 -20.71 -4.56 1.74
CA THR A 414 -20.44 -3.13 1.49
C THR A 414 -19.25 -2.63 2.29
N THR A 415 -19.18 -2.96 3.58
CA THR A 415 -18.02 -2.59 4.42
C THR A 415 -16.75 -3.27 3.93
N LYS A 416 -16.82 -4.55 3.51
CA LYS A 416 -15.70 -5.30 2.93
C LYS A 416 -15.17 -4.61 1.66
N GLN A 417 -16.07 -4.25 0.75
CA GLN A 417 -15.72 -3.54 -0.50
C GLN A 417 -15.09 -2.17 -0.23
N ASN A 418 -15.67 -1.38 0.65
CA ASN A 418 -15.14 -0.07 1.02
C ASN A 418 -13.79 -0.17 1.72
N ALA A 419 -13.61 -1.15 2.61
CA ALA A 419 -12.34 -1.41 3.28
C ALA A 419 -11.24 -1.85 2.30
N ALA A 420 -11.57 -2.62 1.25
CA ALA A 420 -10.60 -2.98 0.23
C ALA A 420 -9.98 -1.75 -0.45
N ALA A 421 -10.81 -0.77 -0.83
CA ALA A 421 -10.34 0.51 -1.35
C ALA A 421 -9.52 1.30 -0.31
N ALA A 422 -9.99 1.36 0.95
CA ALA A 422 -9.27 2.05 2.03
C ALA A 422 -7.88 1.46 2.30
N TYR A 423 -7.74 0.12 2.31
CA TYR A 423 -6.44 -0.53 2.43
C TYR A 423 -5.52 -0.21 1.24
N ALA A 424 -6.06 -0.16 0.03
CA ALA A 424 -5.30 0.19 -1.17
C ALA A 424 -4.76 1.63 -1.11
N MET A 425 -5.59 2.58 -0.70
CA MET A 425 -5.20 3.99 -0.51
C MET A 425 -4.13 4.16 0.58
N ARG A 426 -4.10 3.26 1.56
CA ARG A 426 -3.05 3.19 2.59
C ARG A 426 -1.87 2.30 2.20
N SER A 427 -1.72 1.96 0.92
CA SER A 427 -0.64 1.13 0.36
C SER A 427 -0.53 -0.29 0.94
N ASN A 428 -1.59 -0.79 1.60
CA ASN A 428 -1.67 -2.17 2.07
C ASN A 428 -2.31 -3.06 1.01
N TYR A 429 -1.59 -3.25 -0.10
CA TYR A 429 -2.13 -3.92 -1.29
C TYR A 429 -2.48 -5.39 -1.06
N ALA A 430 -1.74 -6.10 -0.19
CA ALA A 430 -2.03 -7.50 0.11
C ALA A 430 -3.40 -7.68 0.77
N GLN A 431 -3.73 -6.83 1.76
CA GLN A 431 -5.05 -6.86 2.39
C GLN A 431 -6.14 -6.35 1.46
N ALA A 432 -5.85 -5.29 0.70
CA ALA A 432 -6.78 -4.74 -0.28
C ALA A 432 -7.22 -5.79 -1.31
N GLU A 433 -6.27 -6.49 -1.93
CA GLU A 433 -6.52 -7.53 -2.92
C GLU A 433 -7.33 -8.69 -2.33
N ARG A 434 -6.96 -9.17 -1.13
CA ARG A 434 -7.67 -10.25 -0.44
C ARG A 434 -9.15 -9.92 -0.24
N LEU A 435 -9.45 -8.71 0.23
CA LEU A 435 -10.84 -8.28 0.46
C LEU A 435 -11.58 -8.03 -0.85
N ALA A 436 -10.92 -7.39 -1.83
CA ALA A 436 -11.52 -7.10 -3.13
C ALA A 436 -11.93 -8.38 -3.87
N LEU A 437 -11.11 -9.43 -3.83
CA LEU A 437 -11.44 -10.74 -4.41
C LEU A 437 -12.66 -11.39 -3.77
N GLN A 438 -12.90 -11.16 -2.48
CA GLN A 438 -14.07 -11.68 -1.76
C GLN A 438 -15.35 -10.88 -2.03
N SER A 439 -15.24 -9.63 -2.52
CA SER A 439 -16.37 -8.72 -2.71
C SER A 439 -16.63 -8.33 -4.18
N ALA A 440 -15.90 -8.86 -5.16
CA ALA A 440 -15.97 -8.48 -6.58
C ALA A 440 -17.26 -8.93 -7.29
N ASN A 441 -18.42 -8.48 -6.81
CA ASN A 441 -19.75 -8.93 -7.23
C ASN A 441 -20.57 -7.86 -7.98
N ASN A 442 -20.06 -6.63 -8.09
CA ASN A 442 -20.72 -5.50 -8.76
C ASN A 442 -19.70 -4.59 -9.45
N GLY A 443 -20.17 -3.64 -10.27
CA GLY A 443 -19.30 -2.74 -11.04
C GLY A 443 -18.34 -1.92 -10.19
N SER A 444 -18.77 -1.40 -9.04
CA SER A 444 -17.92 -0.64 -8.13
C SER A 444 -16.85 -1.50 -7.46
N ALA A 445 -17.18 -2.75 -7.10
CA ALA A 445 -16.23 -3.68 -6.51
C ALA A 445 -15.17 -4.13 -7.54
N LEU A 446 -15.59 -4.39 -8.77
CA LEU A 446 -14.70 -4.70 -9.88
C LEU A 446 -13.79 -3.52 -10.23
N ASN A 447 -14.30 -2.28 -10.15
CA ASN A 447 -13.47 -1.08 -10.31
C ASN A 447 -12.38 -1.03 -9.25
N ASN A 448 -12.72 -1.25 -7.97
CA ASN A 448 -11.76 -1.25 -6.87
C ASN A 448 -10.70 -2.34 -7.05
N LEU A 449 -11.10 -3.56 -7.45
CA LEU A 449 -10.17 -4.66 -7.75
C LEU A 449 -9.20 -4.27 -8.89
N GLY A 450 -9.73 -3.71 -9.97
CA GLY A 450 -8.92 -3.23 -11.09
C GLY A 450 -7.95 -2.11 -10.69
N ALA A 451 -8.39 -1.15 -9.88
CA ALA A 451 -7.54 -0.09 -9.33
C ALA A 451 -6.44 -0.63 -8.42
N ILE A 452 -6.72 -1.66 -7.61
CA ILE A 452 -5.71 -2.37 -6.81
C ILE A 452 -4.66 -3.03 -7.70
N TYR A 453 -5.11 -3.76 -8.73
CA TYR A 453 -4.19 -4.36 -9.70
C TYR A 453 -3.33 -3.34 -10.43
N LEU A 454 -3.89 -2.17 -10.78
CA LEU A 454 -3.12 -1.07 -11.34
C LEU A 454 -2.01 -0.62 -10.39
N LEU A 455 -2.31 -0.42 -9.10
CA LEU A 455 -1.31 0.00 -8.11
C LEU A 455 -0.23 -1.07 -7.86
N GLN A 456 -0.56 -2.34 -8.08
CA GLN A 456 0.38 -3.46 -7.98
C GLN A 456 1.17 -3.72 -9.27
N GLY A 457 0.91 -2.99 -10.37
CA GLY A 457 1.54 -3.23 -11.66
C GLY A 457 1.03 -4.47 -12.42
N LYS A 458 -0.09 -5.08 -11.98
CA LYS A 458 -0.72 -6.22 -12.65
C LYS A 458 -1.62 -5.74 -13.79
N LEU A 459 -1.01 -5.24 -14.87
CA LEU A 459 -1.71 -4.48 -15.91
C LEU A 459 -2.79 -5.29 -16.66
N GLU A 460 -2.53 -6.57 -16.96
CA GLU A 460 -3.50 -7.44 -17.65
C GLU A 460 -4.73 -7.72 -16.77
N ASP A 461 -4.51 -8.05 -15.51
CA ASP A 461 -5.58 -8.28 -14.53
C ASP A 461 -6.38 -7.01 -14.28
N ALA A 462 -5.70 -5.86 -14.23
CA ALA A 462 -6.33 -4.55 -14.13
C ALA A 462 -7.24 -4.27 -15.34
N GLU A 463 -6.74 -4.45 -16.56
CA GLU A 463 -7.54 -4.22 -17.78
C GLU A 463 -8.81 -5.07 -17.78
N LYS A 464 -8.69 -6.36 -17.43
CA LYS A 464 -9.80 -7.28 -17.34
C LYS A 464 -10.84 -6.83 -16.31
N ALA A 465 -10.42 -6.58 -15.07
CA ALA A 465 -11.32 -6.17 -13.99
C ALA A 465 -11.99 -4.82 -14.29
N LEU A 466 -11.24 -3.82 -14.76
CA LEU A 466 -11.78 -2.51 -15.10
C LEU A 466 -12.72 -2.56 -16.31
N SER A 467 -12.45 -3.41 -17.30
CA SER A 467 -13.35 -3.60 -18.45
C SER A 467 -14.69 -4.21 -18.02
N GLN A 468 -14.65 -5.22 -17.14
CA GLN A 468 -15.86 -5.79 -16.54
C GLN A 468 -16.61 -4.76 -15.69
N ALA A 469 -15.90 -3.96 -14.89
CA ALA A 469 -16.47 -2.89 -14.10
C ALA A 469 -17.19 -1.83 -14.95
N LYS A 470 -16.58 -1.43 -16.07
CA LYS A 470 -17.16 -0.49 -17.03
C LYS A 470 -18.41 -1.07 -17.69
N GLN A 471 -18.39 -2.34 -18.08
CA GLN A 471 -19.58 -3.03 -18.63
C GLN A 471 -20.71 -3.10 -17.60
N ALA A 472 -20.36 -3.24 -16.31
CA ALA A 472 -21.30 -3.19 -15.20
C ALA A 472 -21.71 -1.76 -14.78
N GLY A 473 -21.29 -0.72 -15.52
CA GLY A 473 -21.75 0.67 -15.36
C GLY A 473 -20.89 1.57 -14.47
N SER A 474 -19.70 1.15 -14.02
CA SER A 474 -18.80 2.02 -13.24
C SER A 474 -18.19 3.13 -14.12
N GLN A 475 -18.35 4.38 -13.67
CA GLN A 475 -17.76 5.54 -14.34
C GLN A 475 -16.27 5.67 -14.01
N GLU A 476 -15.90 5.39 -12.76
CA GLU A 476 -14.52 5.38 -12.27
C GLU A 476 -13.67 4.37 -13.05
N ALA A 477 -14.25 3.23 -13.43
CA ALA A 477 -13.57 2.25 -14.27
C ALA A 477 -13.17 2.82 -15.64
N SER A 478 -13.98 3.72 -16.21
CA SER A 478 -13.64 4.39 -17.48
C SER A 478 -12.45 5.33 -17.32
N TYR A 479 -12.35 6.02 -16.19
CA TYR A 479 -11.19 6.85 -15.85
C TYR A 479 -9.94 5.97 -15.68
N ASN A 480 -10.03 4.91 -14.87
CA ASN A 480 -8.91 4.02 -14.58
C ASN A 480 -8.39 3.30 -15.84
N LEU A 481 -9.27 2.91 -16.78
CA LEU A 481 -8.85 2.37 -18.08
C LEU A 481 -8.09 3.39 -18.93
N ASN A 482 -8.46 4.67 -18.85
CA ASN A 482 -7.73 5.72 -19.57
C ASN A 482 -6.33 5.92 -18.97
N GLU A 483 -6.21 5.91 -17.65
CA GLU A 483 -4.91 5.95 -16.97
C GLU A 483 -4.05 4.73 -17.33
N LEU A 484 -4.62 3.53 -17.32
CA LEU A 484 -3.94 2.30 -17.78
C LEU A 484 -3.39 2.43 -19.21
N ASN A 485 -4.18 2.97 -20.13
CA ASN A 485 -3.75 3.16 -21.51
C ASN A 485 -2.59 4.15 -21.66
N LYS A 486 -2.46 5.14 -20.76
CA LYS A 486 -1.31 6.05 -20.75
C LYS A 486 -0.07 5.34 -20.21
N ILE A 487 -0.23 4.50 -19.18
CA ILE A 487 0.86 3.69 -18.62
C ILE A 487 1.42 2.72 -19.66
N ILE A 488 0.58 2.09 -20.48
CA ILE A 488 1.03 1.13 -21.51
C ILE A 488 1.75 1.82 -22.68
N LYS A 489 1.46 3.10 -22.94
CA LYS A 489 2.02 3.85 -24.07
C LYS A 489 3.34 4.54 -23.77
N ASN A 490 3.64 4.77 -22.49
CA ASN A 490 4.89 5.34 -21.99
C ASN A 490 5.81 4.21 -21.54
#